data_AF-A0A843HAI5-F1
#
_entry.id   AF-A0A843HAI5-F1
#
_cell.length_a   1.000
_cell.length_b   1.000
_cell.length_c   1.000
_cell.angle_alpha   90.00
_cell.angle_beta   90.00
_cell.angle_gamma   90.00
#
_symmetry.space_group_name_H-M   'P 1'
#
loop_
_entity.id
_entity.type
_entity.pdbx_description
1 polymer ?
#
loop_
_entity_poly.entity_id
_entity_poly.type
_entity_poly.pdbx_seq_one_letter_code
_entity_poly.pdbx_strand_id
1 'polypeptide(L)' 'MKGNLDHYFATSPRMFSDRETFNRVFEYNTRESDAQRQLLDSYWKRKEDMDKASQYTS' A
#
# COMPACT_ATOMS: atom_id res chain seq x y z
N MET A 1 -8.48 -10.42 5.79
CA MET A 1 -8.00 -9.17 5.14
C MET A 1 -6.47 -9.05 5.05
N LYS A 2 -5.68 -9.53 6.02
CA LYS A 2 -4.21 -9.41 5.96
C LYS A 2 -3.55 -10.20 4.81
N GLY A 3 -4.06 -11.40 4.50
CA GLY A 3 -3.51 -12.26 3.43
C GLY A 3 -3.66 -11.75 1.99
N ASN A 4 -4.63 -10.87 1.70
CA ASN A 4 -4.83 -10.36 0.34
C ASN A 4 -3.88 -9.18 0.02
N LEU A 5 -3.51 -8.37 1.02
CA LEU A 5 -2.67 -7.18 0.80
C LEU A 5 -1.23 -7.54 0.45
N ASP A 6 -0.63 -8.53 1.10
CA ASP A 6 0.70 -9.04 0.71
C ASP A 6 0.70 -9.60 -0.72
N HIS A 7 -0.35 -10.31 -1.12
CA HIS A 7 -0.47 -10.82 -2.48
C HIS A 7 -0.54 -9.67 -3.50
N TYR A 8 -1.43 -8.70 -3.29
CA TYR A 8 -1.53 -7.53 -4.17
C TYR A 8 -0.25 -6.69 -4.21
N PHE A 9 0.47 -6.58 -3.09
CA PHE A 9 1.74 -5.88 -3.04
C PHE A 9 2.80 -6.55 -3.93
N ALA A 10 2.81 -7.88 -3.99
CA ALA A 10 3.76 -8.64 -4.82
C ALA A 10 3.33 -8.73 -6.30
N THR A 11 2.04 -8.85 -6.59
CA THR A 11 1.55 -9.15 -7.95
C THR A 11 1.00 -7.95 -8.71
N SER A 12 0.63 -6.87 -8.01
CA SER A 12 -0.12 -5.76 -8.59
C SER A 12 0.53 -4.41 -8.28
N PRO A 13 1.73 -4.13 -8.82
CA PRO A 13 2.43 -2.86 -8.59
C PRO A 13 1.62 -1.63 -9.03
N ARG A 14 0.72 -1.78 -10.02
CA ARG A 14 -0.19 -0.71 -10.45
C ARG A 14 -1.12 -0.21 -9.35
N MET A 15 -1.52 -1.07 -8.42
CA MET A 15 -2.36 -0.69 -7.27
C MET A 15 -1.60 0.17 -6.26
N PHE A 16 -0.27 0.18 -6.34
CA PHE A 16 0.63 0.96 -5.49
C PHE A 16 1.34 2.07 -6.25
N SER A 17 0.90 2.39 -7.48
CA SER A 17 1.43 3.47 -8.33
C SER A 17 1.53 4.79 -7.57
N ASP A 18 0.39 5.24 -7.04
CA ASP A 18 0.20 6.53 -6.38
C ASP A 18 -0.81 6.39 -5.24
N ARG A 19 -0.77 7.35 -4.31
CA ARG A 19 -1.53 7.30 -3.06
C ARG A 19 -3.04 7.33 -3.31
N GLU A 20 -3.46 8.06 -4.34
CA GLU A 20 -4.88 8.17 -4.71
C GLU A 20 -5.43 6.83 -5.23
N THR A 21 -4.72 6.20 -6.16
CA THR A 21 -5.06 4.88 -6.70
C THR A 21 -5.11 3.84 -5.58
N PHE A 22 -4.11 3.82 -4.71
CA PHE A 22 -4.09 2.92 -3.55
C PHE A 22 -5.31 3.15 -2.64
N ASN A 23 -5.58 4.41 -2.29
CA ASN A 23 -6.72 4.75 -1.43
C ASN A 23 -8.06 4.35 -2.07
N ARG A 24 -8.19 4.49 -3.39
CA ARG A 24 -9.38 4.10 -4.13
C ARG A 24 -9.54 2.57 -4.20
N VAL A 25 -8.47 1.84 -4.54
CA VAL A 25 -8.50 0.37 -4.72
C VAL A 25 -8.78 -0.34 -3.40
N PHE A 26 -8.23 0.15 -2.28
CA PHE A 26 -8.42 -0.45 -0.97
C PHE A 26 -9.52 0.22 -0.12
N GLU A 27 -10.27 1.12 -0.77
CA GLU A 27 -11.37 1.90 -0.21
C GLU A 27 -10.99 2.57 1.13
N TYR A 28 -9.77 3.10 1.22
CA TYR A 28 -9.19 3.65 2.45
C TYR A 28 -10.14 4.63 3.16
N ASN A 29 -10.79 5.50 2.39
CA ASN A 29 -11.69 6.53 2.89
C ASN A 29 -13.04 5.99 3.38
N THR A 30 -13.45 4.78 2.97
CA THR A 30 -14.71 4.16 3.40
C THR A 30 -14.51 3.23 4.60
N ARG A 31 -13.26 2.94 4.98
CA ARG A 31 -12.97 2.05 6.11
C ARG A 31 -13.29 2.71 7.44
N GLU A 32 -14.23 2.16 8.18
CA GLU A 32 -14.61 2.67 9.49
C GLU A 32 -13.59 2.34 10.58
N SER A 33 -12.86 1.22 10.45
CA SER A 33 -11.90 0.75 11.46
C SER A 33 -10.52 1.40 11.31
N ASP A 34 -10.06 2.06 12.38
CA ASP A 34 -8.73 2.67 12.47
C ASP A 34 -7.61 1.64 12.26
N ALA A 35 -7.76 0.44 12.83
CA ALA A 35 -6.80 -0.65 12.66
C ALA A 35 -6.65 -1.07 11.19
N GLN A 36 -7.72 -1.00 10.39
CA GLN A 36 -7.64 -1.29 8.96
C GLN A 36 -6.96 -0.17 8.17
N ARG A 37 -7.19 1.10 8.54
CA ARG A 37 -6.48 2.24 7.94
C ARG A 37 -4.99 2.19 8.25
N GLN A 38 -4.62 1.93 9.51
CA GLN A 38 -3.22 1.75 9.93
C GLN A 38 -2.52 0.61 9.18
N LEU A 39 -3.24 -0.48 8.90
CA LEU A 39 -2.69 -1.57 8.11
C LEU A 39 -2.39 -1.13 6.68
N LEU A 40 -3.31 -0.41 6.02
CA LEU A 40 -3.08 0.16 4.69
C LEU A 40 -1.94 1.19 4.68
N ASP A 41 -1.87 2.05 5.70
CA ASP A 41 -0.76 3.01 5.87
C ASP A 41 0.59 2.32 6.00
N SER A 42 0.65 1.20 6.72
CA SER A 42 1.88 0.42 6.87
C SER A 42 2.38 -0.14 5.53
N TYR A 43 1.48 -0.61 4.65
CA TYR A 43 1.87 -1.06 3.30
C TYR A 43 2.30 0.09 2.40
N TRP A 44 1.64 1.24 2.51
CA TRP A 44 2.03 2.41 1.75
C TRP A 44 3.45 2.87 2.13
N LYS A 45 3.71 2.96 3.44
CA LYS A 45 5.04 3.30 3.95
C LYS A 45 6.09 2.29 3.50
N ARG A 46 5.76 0.99 3.49
CA ARG A 46 6.66 -0.05 2.97
C ARG A 46 7.00 0.16 1.50
N LYS A 47 6.03 0.55 0.66
CA LYS A 47 6.29 0.90 -0.75
C LYS A 47 7.22 2.11 -0.87
N GLU A 48 7.00 3.16 -0.08
CA GLU A 48 7.87 4.34 -0.08
C GLU A 48 9.31 4.01 0.35
N ASP A 49 9.48 3.13 1.32
CA ASP A 49 10.80 2.69 1.78
C ASP A 49 11.53 1.88 0.70
N MET A 50 10.81 1.00 -0.01
CA MET A 50 11.37 0.23 -1.13
C MET A 50 11.72 1.11 -2.33
N ASP A 51 10.89 2.11 -2.65
CA ASP A 51 11.17 3.07 -3.72
C ASP A 51 12.44 3.87 -3.40
N LYS A 52 12.55 4.39 -2.16
CA LYS A 52 13.77 5.05 -1.68
C LYS A 52 14.97 4.13 -1.74
N ALA A 53 14.87 2.91 -1.22
CA ALA A 53 15.97 1.95 -1.27
C ALA A 53 16.43 1.68 -2.71
N SER A 54 15.50 1.56 -3.65
CA SER A 54 15.81 1.40 -5.08
C SER A 54 16.54 2.62 -5.68
N GLN A 55 16.24 3.83 -5.18
CA GLN A 55 16.94 5.05 -5.58
C GLN A 55 18.37 5.14 -5.03
N TYR A 56 18.65 4.52 -3.88
CA TYR A 56 20.01 4.47 -3.30
C TYR A 56 20.90 3.39 -3.90
N THR A 57 20.33 2.37 -4.55
CA THR A 57 21.08 1.27 -5.18
C THR A 57 21.36 1.47 -6.67
N SER A 58 21.04 2.65 -7.24
CA SER A 58 21.31 3.01 -8.65
C SER A 58 22.54 3.90 -8.80
#